data_AF-A0AAN6U0R2-F1
#
_entry.id   AF-A0AAN6U0R2-F1
#
_cell.length_a   1.000
_cell.length_b   1.000
_cell.length_c   1.000
_cell.angle_alpha   90.00
_cell.angle_beta   90.00
_cell.angle_gamma   90.00
#
_symmetry.space_group_name_H-M   'P 1'
#
loop_
_entity.id
_entity.type
_entity.pdbx_description
1 polymer ?
#
loop_
_entity_poly.entity_id
_entity_poly.type
_entity_poly.pdbx_seq_one_letter_code
_entity_poly.pdbx_strand_id
1 'polypeptide(L)'
;MSDSFPENRVLLAINAIRSTPRLSIRRAAEIYNVPKSTIADRMKGKIAKSDSYHGRSNLTKIEEEAIEDHLARWVLTEAALGVPPTYAQIREFASRIL
;
A
#
# COMPACT_ATOMS: atom_id res chain seq x y z
N MET A 1 21.14 -2.82 4.38
CA MET A 1 20.28 -4.02 4.33
C MET A 1 18.94 -3.63 4.93
N SER A 2 17.91 -3.45 4.10
CA SER A 2 16.56 -3.17 4.59
C SER A 2 15.87 -4.49 4.86
N ASP A 3 15.95 -4.98 6.08
CA ASP A 3 15.05 -6.04 6.53
C ASP A 3 13.63 -5.48 6.45
N SER A 4 12.88 -5.93 5.45
CA SER A 4 11.48 -5.60 5.28
C SER A 4 10.71 -6.32 6.38
N PHE A 5 10.40 -5.62 7.47
CA PHE A 5 9.53 -6.14 8.50
C PHE A 5 8.09 -6.09 7.97
N PRO A 6 7.37 -7.22 7.94
CA PRO A 6 6.02 -7.21 7.42
C PRO A 6 5.12 -6.37 8.35
N GLU A 7 4.34 -5.47 7.73
CA GLU A 7 3.54 -4.45 8.42
C GLU A 7 2.59 -5.04 9.47
N ASN A 8 2.11 -6.26 9.24
CA ASN A 8 1.30 -7.02 10.18
C ASN A 8 1.96 -7.16 11.57
N ARG A 9 3.29 -7.36 11.66
CA ARG A 9 4.01 -7.47 12.93
C ARG A 9 4.06 -6.13 13.67
N VAL A 10 4.19 -5.03 12.93
CA VAL A 10 4.15 -3.67 13.49
C VAL A 10 2.78 -3.42 14.12
N LEU A 11 1.71 -3.77 13.40
CA LEU A 11 0.32 -3.61 13.87
C LEU A 11 0.03 -4.49 15.11
N LEU A 12 0.48 -5.75 15.09
CA LEU A 12 0.36 -6.65 16.25
C LEU A 12 1.09 -6.09 17.48
N ALA A 13 2.31 -5.57 17.30
CA ALA A 13 3.07 -4.95 18.39
C ALA A 13 2.36 -3.74 18.99
N ILE A 14 1.76 -2.88 18.16
CA ILE A 14 0.99 -1.71 18.62
C ILE A 14 -0.26 -2.14 19.38
N ASN A 15 -0.98 -3.13 18.86
CA ASN A 15 -2.18 -3.66 19.50
C ASN A 15 -1.83 -4.28 20.87
N ALA A 16 -0.71 -4.98 20.99
CA ALA A 16 -0.23 -5.54 22.25
C ALA A 16 0.12 -4.43 23.26
N ILE A 17 0.76 -3.35 22.82
CA ILE A 17 1.07 -2.19 23.68
C ILE A 17 -0.21 -1.52 24.18
N ARG A 18 -1.21 -1.35 23.30
CA ARG A 18 -2.50 -0.71 23.64
C ARG A 18 -3.36 -1.56 24.58
N SER A 19 -3.32 -2.88 24.43
CA SER A 19 -4.13 -3.81 25.23
C SER A 19 -3.50 -4.20 26.57
N THR A 20 -2.19 -4.02 26.74
CA THR A 20 -1.46 -4.47 27.94
C THR A 20 -0.93 -3.25 28.73
N PRO A 21 -1.50 -2.92 29.91
CA PRO A 21 -1.19 -1.70 30.68
C PRO A 21 0.27 -1.54 31.16
N ARG A 22 1.16 -2.49 30.88
CA ARG A 22 2.58 -2.48 31.29
C ARG A 22 3.56 -2.91 30.19
N LEU A 23 3.07 -3.14 28.96
CA LEU A 23 3.95 -3.55 27.87
C LEU A 23 4.66 -2.34 27.29
N SER A 24 5.98 -2.25 27.51
CA SER A 24 6.79 -1.18 26.92
C SER A 24 7.02 -1.42 25.43
N ILE A 25 7.25 -0.33 24.68
CA ILE A 25 7.64 -0.40 23.25
C ILE A 25 8.90 -1.26 23.06
N ARG A 26 9.87 -1.17 23.99
CA ARG A 26 11.11 -1.97 23.95
C ARG A 26 10.80 -3.46 24.04
N ARG A 27 9.90 -3.85 24.94
CA ARG A 27 9.53 -5.26 25.12
C ARG A 27 8.68 -5.77 23.94
N ALA A 28 7.78 -4.95 23.42
CA ALA A 28 7.03 -5.28 22.21
C ALA A 28 7.95 -5.46 20.99
N ALA A 29 8.96 -4.60 20.81
CA ALA A 29 9.96 -4.71 19.76
C ALA A 29 10.69 -6.07 19.77
N GLU A 30 11.08 -6.54 20.96
CA GLU A 30 11.69 -7.86 21.15
C GLU A 30 10.72 -9.00 20.83
N ILE A 31 9.49 -8.96 21.35
CA ILE A 31 8.49 -10.03 21.18
C ILE A 31 8.11 -10.19 19.71
N TYR A 32 7.87 -9.08 19.01
CA TYR A 32 7.38 -9.07 17.63
C TYR A 32 8.51 -8.99 16.59
N ASN A 33 9.77 -8.93 17.03
CA ASN A 33 10.95 -8.78 16.18
C ASN A 33 10.83 -7.61 15.19
N VAL A 34 10.48 -6.43 15.70
CA VAL A 34 10.31 -5.18 14.94
C VAL A 34 11.13 -4.08 15.62
N PRO A 35 11.84 -3.21 14.89
CA PRO A 35 12.56 -2.10 15.49
C PRO A 35 11.66 -1.17 16.30
N LYS A 36 12.15 -0.75 17.48
CA LYS A 36 11.47 0.22 18.35
C LYS A 36 11.10 1.51 17.60
N SER A 37 11.99 1.99 16.73
CA SER A 37 11.78 3.19 15.92
C SER A 37 10.57 3.05 15.01
N THR A 38 10.42 1.90 14.34
CA THR A 38 9.28 1.59 13.47
C THR A 38 7.95 1.61 14.23
N ILE A 39 7.90 0.98 15.41
CA ILE A 39 6.70 0.99 16.26
C ILE A 39 6.37 2.42 16.71
N ALA A 40 7.37 3.18 17.17
CA ALA A 40 7.17 4.56 17.63
C ALA A 40 6.71 5.49 16.50
N ASP A 41 7.29 5.35 15.32
CA ASP A 41 6.89 6.10 14.12
C ASP A 41 5.46 5.78 13.71
N ARG A 42 5.07 4.51 13.75
CA ARG A 42 3.71 4.08 13.44
C ARG A 42 2.69 4.57 14.46
N MET A 43 3.03 4.55 15.76
CA MET A 43 2.18 5.13 16.81
C MET A 43 2.01 6.65 16.66
N LYS A 44 2.98 7.35 16.05
CA LYS A 44 2.88 8.77 15.68
C LYS A 44 2.11 9.03 14.39
N GLY A 45 1.59 7.98 13.73
CA GLY A 45 0.81 8.09 12.50
C GLY A 45 1.64 8.12 11.22
N LYS A 46 2.94 7.80 11.25
CA LYS A 46 3.69 7.61 10.01
C LYS A 46 3.17 6.37 9.27
N ILE A 47 2.95 6.53 7.97
CA ILE A 47 2.43 5.49 7.08
C ILE A 47 3.58 4.56 6.64
N ALA A 48 3.27 3.32 6.29
CA ALA A 48 4.25 2.34 5.84
C ALA A 48 4.83 2.79 4.54
N LYS A 49 6.05 2.40 4.22
CA LYS A 49 6.61 2.71 2.91
C LYS A 49 5.82 2.04 1.77
N SER A 50 5.22 0.87 2.02
CA SER A 50 4.31 0.19 1.09
C SER A 50 3.04 0.98 0.83
N ASP A 51 2.53 1.64 1.87
CA ASP A 51 1.25 2.35 1.84
C ASP A 51 1.46 3.86 1.57
N SER A 52 2.71 4.34 1.71
CA SER A 52 3.09 5.69 1.37
C SER A 52 3.05 5.78 -0.14
N TYR A 53 2.09 6.56 -0.62
CA TYR A 53 1.98 6.91 -2.01
C TYR A 53 3.36 7.32 -2.55
N HIS A 54 3.81 6.66 -3.61
CA HIS A 54 5.13 6.91 -4.15
C HIS A 54 5.22 8.40 -4.48
N GLY A 55 6.02 9.17 -3.74
CA GLY A 55 6.26 10.60 -4.00
C GLY A 55 6.97 10.88 -5.34
N ARG A 56 6.98 9.89 -6.24
CA ARG A 56 7.48 9.91 -7.62
C ARG A 56 6.39 9.61 -8.63
N SER A 57 5.17 9.27 -8.20
CA SER A 57 4.03 9.17 -9.11
C SER A 57 3.49 10.57 -9.37
N ASN A 58 3.15 10.84 -10.63
CA ASN A 58 2.56 12.11 -11.04
C ASN A 58 1.05 12.16 -10.76
N LEU A 59 0.47 11.03 -10.38
CA LEU A 59 -0.95 10.91 -10.08
C LEU A 59 -1.18 11.04 -8.57
N THR A 60 -2.43 11.02 -8.15
CA THR A 60 -2.85 10.77 -6.78
C THR A 60 -3.39 9.36 -6.67
N LYS A 61 -3.49 8.80 -5.45
CA LYS A 61 -4.09 7.47 -5.23
C LYS A 61 -5.49 7.35 -5.83
N ILE A 62 -6.28 8.43 -5.73
CA ILE A 62 -7.65 8.48 -6.26
C ILE A 62 -7.64 8.46 -7.79
N GLU A 63 -6.72 9.18 -8.43
CA GLU A 63 -6.57 9.16 -9.89
C GLU A 63 -6.10 7.79 -10.39
N GLU A 64 -5.16 7.15 -9.70
CA GLU A 64 -4.72 5.78 -10.02
C GLU A 64 -5.88 4.79 -9.91
N GLU A 65 -6.62 4.78 -8.80
CA GLU A 65 -7.79 3.92 -8.60
C GLU A 65 -8.85 4.16 -9.69
N ALA A 66 -9.13 5.43 -10.02
CA ALA A 66 -10.08 5.75 -11.08
C ALA A 66 -9.63 5.24 -12.45
N ILE A 67 -8.36 5.38 -12.81
CA ILE A 67 -7.83 4.87 -14.08
C ILE A 67 -7.91 3.34 -14.11
N GLU A 68 -7.47 2.67 -13.04
CA GLU A 68 -7.55 1.20 -12.93
C GLU A 68 -8.98 0.69 -13.14
N ASP A 69 -9.96 1.31 -12.48
CA ASP A 69 -11.38 0.95 -12.61
C ASP A 69 -11.93 1.15 -14.02
N HIS A 70 -11.57 2.26 -14.68
CA HIS A 70 -12.01 2.52 -16.07
C HIS A 70 -11.34 1.56 -17.06
N LEU A 71 -10.03 1.35 -16.90
CA LEU A 71 -9.24 0.54 -17.80
C LEU A 71 -9.61 -0.95 -17.67
N ALA A 72 -9.82 -1.45 -16.45
CA ALA A 72 -10.26 -2.82 -16.22
C ALA A 72 -11.63 -3.10 -16.85
N ARG A 73 -12.62 -2.21 -16.64
CA ARG A 73 -13.94 -2.34 -17.26
C ARG A 73 -13.87 -2.36 -18.77
N TRP A 74 -13.08 -1.46 -19.37
CA TRP A 74 -12.90 -1.39 -20.81
C TRP A 74 -12.22 -2.65 -21.36
N VAL A 75 -11.09 -3.07 -20.80
CA VAL A 75 -10.36 -4.28 -21.22
C VAL A 75 -11.23 -5.54 -21.14
N LEU A 76 -12.02 -5.69 -20.06
CA LEU A 76 -12.93 -6.83 -19.91
C LEU A 76 -14.04 -6.82 -20.96
N THR A 77 -14.55 -5.64 -21.32
CA THR A 77 -15.57 -5.48 -22.36
C THR A 77 -15.01 -5.88 -23.73
N GLU A 78 -13.84 -5.35 -24.09
CA GLU A 78 -13.13 -5.68 -25.33
C GLU A 78 -12.79 -7.19 -25.42
N ALA A 79 -12.32 -7.78 -24.32
CA ALA A 79 -12.06 -9.21 -24.24
C ALA A 79 -13.34 -10.06 -24.42
N ALA A 80 -14.46 -9.64 -23.83
CA ALA A 80 -15.75 -10.31 -24.00
C ALA A 80 -16.28 -10.22 -25.44
N LEU A 81 -15.92 -9.15 -26.17
CA LEU A 81 -16.21 -8.99 -27.60
C LEU A 81 -15.25 -9.79 -28.51
N GLY A 82 -14.26 -10.48 -27.93
CA GLY A 82 -13.26 -11.24 -28.68
C GLY A 82 -12.17 -10.37 -29.32
N VAL A 83 -12.04 -9.11 -28.90
CA VAL A 83 -11.08 -8.15 -29.43
C VAL A 83 -10.17 -7.65 -28.30
N PRO A 84 -9.32 -8.51 -27.71
CA PRO A 84 -8.48 -8.08 -26.59
C PRO A 84 -7.57 -6.91 -27.02
N PRO A 85 -7.50 -5.83 -26.22
CA PRO A 85 -6.76 -4.65 -26.62
C PRO A 85 -5.25 -4.86 -26.53
N THR A 86 -4.53 -4.23 -27.44
CA THR A 86 -3.07 -4.21 -27.45
C THR A 86 -2.52 -3.25 -26.39
N TYR A 87 -1.26 -3.44 -26.00
CA TYR A 87 -0.57 -2.50 -25.10
C TYR A 87 -0.61 -1.05 -25.58
N ALA A 88 -0.51 -0.81 -26.90
CA ALA A 88 -0.56 0.53 -27.47
C ALA A 88 -1.93 1.18 -27.25
N GLN A 89 -3.01 0.44 -27.48
CA GLN A 89 -4.38 0.90 -27.24
C GLN A 89 -4.66 1.13 -25.75
N ILE A 90 -4.16 0.25 -24.88
CA ILE A 90 -4.22 0.43 -23.42
C ILE A 90 -3.53 1.73 -23.00
N ARG A 91 -2.32 1.99 -23.50
CA ARG A 91 -1.58 3.22 -23.19
C ARG A 91 -2.32 4.46 -23.67
N GLU A 92 -2.83 4.41 -24.90
CA GLU A 92 -3.60 5.51 -25.47
C GLU A 92 -4.88 5.79 -24.68
N PHE A 93 -5.62 4.74 -24.32
CA PHE A 93 -6.84 4.86 -23.52
C PHE A 93 -6.54 5.44 -22.13
N ALA A 94 -5.52 4.92 -21.44
CA ALA A 94 -5.07 5.44 -20.15
C ALA A 94 -4.72 6.94 -20.22
N SER A 95 -4.04 7.37 -21.29
CA SER A 95 -3.68 8.78 -21.48
C SER A 95 -4.86 9.71 -21.81
N ARG A 96 -6.05 9.16 -22.12
CA ARG A 96 -7.27 9.94 -22.41
C ARG A 96 -8.23 10.03 -21.22
N ILE A 97 -8.07 9.18 -20.20
CA ILE A 97 -8.92 9.17 -18.99
C ILE A 97 -8.52 10.31 -18.03
N LEU A 98 -7.30 10.82 -18.16
CA LEU A 98 -6.76 12.00 -17.46
C LEU A 98 -6.93 13.26 -18.30
#